data_AF-A0A7C3I3T5-F1
#
_entry.id   AF-A0A7C3I3T5-F1
#
_cell.length_a   1.000
_cell.length_b   1.000
_cell.length_c   1.000
_cell.angle_alpha   90.00
_cell.angle_beta   90.00
_cell.angle_gamma   90.00
#
_symmetry.space_group_name_H-M   'P 1'
#
loop_
_entity.id
_entity.type
_entity.pdbx_description
1 polymer ?
#
loop_
_entity_poly.entity_id
_entity_poly.type
_entity_poly.pdbx_seq_one_letter_code
_entity_poly.pdbx_strand_id
1 'polypeptide(L)'
;MTGWLVLLLAGAQAAEPPKPVYAAFTDAEIHLVRDFFRPGGGNPPPSARSKTPPPPAVLKQIRRGGTLPAEAQEEEAPKDLLKQLPPPPKEYRRVLLYRWLLLVRQEGNLIVDLIDLAP
;
A
#
# COMPACT_ATOMS: atom_id res chain seq x y z
N MET A 1 -34.20 -50.05 29.08
CA MET A 1 -34.03 -48.65 29.50
C MET A 1 -32.56 -48.45 29.85
N THR A 2 -31.77 -47.86 28.96
CA THR A 2 -30.39 -47.34 29.14
C THR A 2 -29.98 -46.88 27.74
N GLY A 3 -30.00 -45.59 27.38
CA GLY A 3 -29.18 -44.50 27.90
C GLY A 3 -28.16 -44.14 26.82
N TRP A 4 -28.55 -43.35 25.82
CA TRP A 4 -27.67 -42.90 24.74
C TRP A 4 -26.67 -41.86 25.26
N LEU A 5 -25.38 -42.09 25.02
CA LEU A 5 -24.31 -41.15 25.35
C LEU A 5 -24.24 -40.08 24.25
N VAL A 6 -24.63 -38.83 24.57
CA VAL A 6 -24.41 -37.68 23.70
C VAL A 6 -23.00 -37.14 23.97
N LEU A 7 -22.08 -37.37 23.04
CA LEU A 7 -20.77 -36.73 23.01
C LEU A 7 -20.95 -35.31 22.46
N LEU A 8 -20.96 -34.32 23.36
CA LEU A 8 -20.84 -32.91 23.03
C LEU A 8 -19.41 -32.64 22.52
N LEU A 9 -19.25 -32.59 21.19
CA LEU A 9 -18.07 -31.98 20.57
C LEU A 9 -18.17 -30.47 20.79
N ALA A 10 -17.42 -29.97 21.78
CA ALA A 10 -17.17 -28.56 21.95
C ALA A 10 -16.52 -28.01 20.68
N GLY A 11 -17.23 -27.11 19.99
CA GLY A 11 -16.69 -26.41 18.83
C GLY A 11 -15.50 -25.57 19.23
N ALA A 12 -14.30 -25.99 18.83
CA ALA A 12 -13.14 -25.11 18.82
C ALA A 12 -13.42 -23.99 17.82
N GLN A 13 -13.76 -22.80 18.31
CA GLN A 13 -13.62 -21.58 17.51
C GLN A 13 -12.14 -21.48 17.13
N ALA A 14 -11.81 -21.77 15.87
CA ALA A 14 -10.49 -21.48 15.34
C ALA A 14 -10.31 -19.96 15.47
N ALA A 15 -9.45 -19.53 16.39
CA ALA A 15 -9.07 -18.13 16.49
C ALA A 15 -8.59 -17.68 15.11
N GLU A 16 -9.23 -16.67 14.54
CA GLU A 16 -8.77 -16.07 13.29
C GLU A 16 -7.30 -15.68 13.49
N PRO A 17 -6.39 -16.06 12.57
CA PRO A 17 -4.99 -15.69 12.71
C PRO A 17 -4.90 -14.16 12.84
N PRO A 18 -4.03 -13.64 13.73
CA PRO A 18 -3.92 -12.21 13.94
C PRO A 18 -3.62 -11.55 12.60
N LYS A 19 -4.43 -10.55 12.23
CA LYS A 19 -4.22 -9.80 11.00
C LYS A 19 -2.81 -9.20 11.05
N PRO A 20 -1.95 -9.49 10.06
CA PRO A 20 -0.58 -8.99 10.08
C PRO A 20 -0.56 -7.47 10.20
N VAL A 21 0.26 -6.97 11.13
CA VAL A 21 0.52 -5.54 11.30
C VAL A 21 1.57 -5.16 10.27
N TYR A 22 1.19 -4.32 9.31
CA TYR A 22 2.09 -3.85 8.27
C TYR A 22 2.66 -2.47 8.59
N ALA A 23 3.83 -2.16 8.02
CA ALA A 23 4.34 -0.80 7.99
C ALA A 23 3.34 0.14 7.28
N ALA A 24 3.31 1.40 7.73
CA ALA A 24 2.45 2.45 7.20
C ALA A 24 3.22 3.78 7.22
N PHE A 25 2.78 4.73 6.39
CA PHE A 25 3.31 6.08 6.45
C PHE A 25 2.86 6.76 7.74
N THR A 26 3.80 7.38 8.45
CA THR A 26 3.52 8.26 9.58
C THR A 26 2.96 9.60 9.10
N ASP A 27 2.29 10.34 9.98
CA ASP A 27 1.78 11.68 9.65
C ASP A 27 2.88 12.64 9.18
N ALA A 28 4.07 12.55 9.78
CA ALA A 28 5.24 13.34 9.39
C ALA A 28 5.71 13.00 7.96
N GLU A 29 5.77 11.72 7.61
CA GLU A 29 6.10 11.29 6.25
C GLU A 29 5.03 11.75 5.24
N ILE A 30 3.75 11.63 5.60
CA ILE A 30 2.65 12.10 4.75
C ILE A 30 2.78 13.61 4.48
N HIS A 31 3.11 14.39 5.51
CA HIS A 31 3.33 15.83 5.38
C HIS A 31 4.51 16.13 4.43
N LEU A 32 5.66 15.48 4.62
CA LEU A 32 6.84 15.64 3.77
C LEU A 32 6.54 15.27 2.30
N VAL A 33 5.85 14.15 2.08
CA VAL A 33 5.48 13.71 0.72
C VAL A 33 4.56 14.73 0.05
N ARG A 34 3.54 15.21 0.76
CA ARG A 34 2.59 16.19 0.20
C ARG A 34 3.24 17.53 -0.10
N ASP A 35 4.11 18.01 0.77
CA ASP A 35 4.86 19.24 0.53
C ASP A 35 5.81 19.11 -0.66
N PHE A 36 6.51 17.96 -0.77
CA PHE A 36 7.40 17.68 -1.90
C PHE A 36 6.67 17.73 -3.25
N PHE A 37 5.48 17.13 -3.35
CA PHE A 37 4.66 17.09 -4.57
C PHE A 37 3.69 18.28 -4.72
N ARG A 38 3.82 19.31 -3.88
CA ARG A 38 2.94 20.49 -3.91
C ARG A 38 2.87 21.10 -5.33
N PRO A 39 1.67 21.45 -5.82
CA PRO A 39 1.52 22.17 -7.09
C PRO A 39 2.39 23.43 -7.14
N GLY A 40 3.14 23.60 -8.24
CA GLY A 40 4.08 24.71 -8.40
C GLY A 40 5.46 24.51 -7.74
N GLY A 41 5.67 23.42 -6.99
CA GLY A 41 6.93 23.12 -6.28
C GLY A 41 8.04 22.51 -7.15
N GLY A 42 7.86 22.42 -8.48
CA GLY A 42 8.87 21.90 -9.41
C GLY A 42 9.02 20.37 -9.43
N ASN A 43 8.36 19.64 -8.53
CA ASN A 43 8.38 18.17 -8.47
C ASN A 43 6.98 17.60 -8.74
N PRO A 44 6.44 17.69 -9.96
CA PRO A 44 5.10 17.19 -10.25
C PRO A 44 5.05 15.66 -10.13
N PRO A 45 3.98 15.07 -9.56
CA PRO A 45 3.78 13.62 -9.60
C PRO A 45 3.57 13.14 -11.06
N PRO A 46 3.69 11.82 -11.34
CA PRO A 46 3.48 11.29 -12.69
C PRO A 46 2.12 11.67 -13.28
N SER A 47 1.07 11.74 -12.48
CA SER A 47 -0.28 12.18 -12.90
C SER A 47 -0.33 13.59 -13.48
N ALA A 48 0.57 14.50 -13.08
CA ALA A 48 0.65 15.84 -13.63
C ALA A 48 1.48 15.92 -14.92
N ARG A 49 2.27 14.87 -15.22
CA ARG A 49 3.10 14.76 -16.44
C ARG A 49 2.45 13.89 -17.52
N SER A 50 1.69 12.87 -17.11
CA SER A 50 1.02 11.94 -18.01
C SER A 50 -0.41 12.37 -18.30
N LYS A 51 -0.78 12.39 -19.58
CA LYS A 51 -2.17 12.62 -20.03
C LYS A 51 -3.03 11.35 -19.99
N THR A 52 -2.40 10.18 -19.79
CA THR A 52 -3.06 8.89 -19.85
C THR A 52 -3.08 8.25 -18.46
N PRO A 53 -4.26 8.05 -17.85
CA PRO A 53 -4.37 7.33 -16.59
C PRO A 53 -4.10 5.82 -16.78
N PRO A 54 -3.76 5.09 -15.70
CA PRO A 54 -3.68 3.64 -15.72
C PRO A 54 -5.01 3.00 -16.15
N PRO A 55 -4.99 1.79 -16.72
CA PRO A 55 -6.19 1.05 -17.06
C PRO A 55 -7.13 0.86 -15.84
N PRO A 56 -8.46 0.83 -16.03
CA PRO A 56 -9.42 0.68 -14.93
C PRO A 56 -9.19 -0.57 -14.07
N ALA A 57 -8.69 -1.66 -14.67
CA ALA A 57 -8.35 -2.88 -13.95
C ALA A 57 -7.21 -2.65 -12.95
N VAL A 58 -6.16 -1.92 -13.35
CA VAL A 58 -5.03 -1.54 -12.47
C VAL A 58 -5.54 -0.64 -11.36
N LEU A 59 -6.32 0.38 -11.68
CA LEU A 59 -6.85 1.34 -10.70
C LEU A 59 -7.65 0.66 -9.58
N LYS A 60 -8.44 -0.37 -9.89
CA LYS A 60 -9.23 -1.12 -8.88
C LYS A 60 -8.34 -1.87 -7.86
N GLN A 61 -7.10 -2.16 -8.23
CA GLN A 61 -6.15 -2.85 -7.35
C GLN A 61 -5.36 -1.89 -6.46
N ILE A 62 -5.30 -0.60 -6.80
CA ILE A 62 -4.56 0.43 -6.02
C ILE A 62 -5.34 0.81 -4.76
N ARG A 63 -5.22 -0.04 -3.75
CA ARG A 63 -5.81 0.13 -2.42
C ARG A 63 -5.01 -0.67 -1.39
N ARG A 64 -5.10 -0.30 -0.11
CA ARG A 64 -4.52 -1.11 0.99
C ARG A 64 -5.04 -2.55 0.92
N GLY A 65 -4.15 -3.52 1.01
CA GLY A 65 -4.43 -4.95 0.87
C GLY A 65 -4.57 -5.43 -0.58
N GLY A 66 -4.49 -4.54 -1.56
CA GLY A 66 -4.41 -4.91 -2.98
C GLY A 66 -3.02 -5.36 -3.38
N THR A 67 -2.92 -6.07 -4.50
CA THR A 67 -1.64 -6.42 -5.13
C THR A 67 -1.32 -5.38 -6.18
N LEU A 68 -0.07 -4.93 -6.24
CA LEU A 68 0.45 -4.10 -7.32
C LEU A 68 0.69 -5.01 -8.54
N PRO A 69 -0.12 -4.89 -9.61
CA PRO A 69 0.00 -5.78 -10.76
C PRO A 69 1.33 -5.58 -11.47
N ALA A 70 1.90 -6.65 -12.02
CA ALA A 70 3.22 -6.61 -12.66
C ALA A 70 3.22 -5.73 -13.93
N GLU A 71 2.07 -5.58 -14.58
CA GLU A 71 1.86 -4.69 -15.72
C GLU A 71 1.66 -3.22 -15.34
N ALA A 72 1.66 -2.88 -14.04
CA ALA A 72 1.58 -1.51 -13.60
C ALA A 72 2.83 -0.73 -14.02
N GLN A 73 2.63 0.44 -14.61
CA GLN A 73 3.71 1.38 -14.88
C GLN A 73 4.05 2.12 -13.57
N GLU A 74 4.91 1.52 -12.76
CA GLU A 74 5.49 2.12 -11.56
C GLU A 74 6.79 2.87 -11.87
N GLU A 75 7.02 3.96 -11.14
CA GLU A 75 8.27 4.73 -11.16
C GLU A 75 8.91 4.67 -9.77
N GLU A 76 10.24 4.70 -9.71
CA GLU A 76 10.93 4.87 -8.42
C GLU A 76 10.59 6.22 -7.79
N ALA A 77 10.48 6.24 -6.45
CA ALA A 77 10.32 7.50 -5.74
C ALA A 77 11.55 8.42 -5.96
N PRO A 78 11.38 9.75 -6.12
CA PRO A 78 12.47 10.67 -6.36
C PRO A 78 13.55 10.58 -5.28
N LYS A 79 14.82 10.56 -5.68
CA LYS A 79 15.95 10.45 -4.75
C LYS A 79 15.95 11.54 -3.68
N ASP A 80 15.57 12.77 -4.03
CA ASP A 80 15.54 13.89 -3.09
C ASP A 80 14.39 13.79 -2.08
N LEU A 81 13.28 13.14 -2.43
CA LEU A 81 12.25 12.76 -1.48
C LEU A 81 12.74 11.64 -0.56
N LEU A 82 13.38 10.61 -1.14
CA LEU A 82 13.89 9.47 -0.37
C LEU A 82 14.95 9.87 0.67
N LYS A 83 15.73 10.93 0.44
CA LYS A 83 16.67 11.50 1.41
C LYS A 83 15.99 12.14 2.62
N GLN A 84 14.74 12.60 2.48
CA GLN A 84 13.96 13.25 3.54
C GLN A 84 13.14 12.25 4.35
N LEU A 85 12.88 11.07 3.79
CA LEU A 85 12.10 10.02 4.44
C LEU A 85 13.03 9.05 5.20
N PRO A 86 12.58 8.48 6.33
CA PRO A 86 13.27 7.35 6.92
C PRO A 86 13.32 6.19 5.91
N PRO A 87 14.40 5.38 5.87
CA PRO A 87 14.45 4.23 4.98
C PRO A 87 13.29 3.27 5.31
N PRO A 88 12.60 2.70 4.30
CA PRO A 88 11.56 1.72 4.57
C PRO A 88 12.20 0.45 5.16
N PRO A 89 11.46 -0.37 5.92
CA PRO A 89 11.99 -1.66 6.36
C PRO A 89 12.36 -2.52 5.15
N LYS A 90 13.33 -3.42 5.29
CA LYS A 90 13.97 -4.15 4.17
C LYS A 90 12.99 -4.90 3.25
N GLU A 91 11.84 -5.31 3.78
CA GLU A 91 10.80 -6.05 3.05
C GLU A 91 9.88 -5.14 2.22
N TYR A 92 10.05 -3.82 2.31
CA TYR A 92 9.17 -2.84 1.69
C TYR A 92 9.92 -1.94 0.71
N ARG A 93 9.21 -1.44 -0.29
CA ARG A 93 9.69 -0.42 -1.21
C ARG A 93 8.65 0.68 -1.39
N ARG A 94 9.11 1.88 -1.71
CA ARG A 94 8.26 3.02 -2.07
C ARG A 94 8.29 3.20 -3.58
N VAL A 95 7.13 3.22 -4.21
CA VAL A 95 6.99 3.40 -5.66
C VAL A 95 5.89 4.40 -5.98
N LEU A 96 6.09 5.18 -7.03
CA LEU A 96 5.08 6.06 -7.58
C LEU A 96 4.27 5.31 -8.64
N LEU A 97 2.95 5.42 -8.56
CA LEU A 97 2.06 4.95 -9.60
C LEU A 97 1.05 6.06 -9.87
N TYR A 98 1.16 6.68 -11.04
CA TYR A 98 0.29 7.78 -11.47
C TYR A 98 0.18 8.90 -10.42
N ARG A 99 -0.87 8.91 -9.59
CA ARG A 99 -1.10 9.91 -8.54
C ARG A 99 -0.81 9.40 -7.13
N TRP A 100 -0.34 8.16 -6.97
CA TRP A 100 -0.16 7.54 -5.66
C TRP A 100 1.31 7.30 -5.38
N LEU A 101 1.74 7.60 -4.15
CA LEU A 101 2.95 7.01 -3.58
C LEU A 101 2.53 5.78 -2.78
N LEU A 102 3.02 4.61 -3.19
CA LEU A 102 2.68 3.32 -2.60
C LEU A 102 3.80 2.85 -1.68
N LEU A 103 3.42 2.25 -0.54
CA LEU A 103 4.30 1.41 0.26
C LEU A 103 3.94 -0.05 -0.04
N VAL A 104 4.89 -0.77 -0.61
CA VAL A 104 4.66 -2.11 -1.18
C VAL A 104 5.57 -3.10 -0.48
N ARG A 105 4.99 -4.16 0.09
CA ARG A 105 5.75 -5.33 0.54
C ARG A 105 6.24 -6.08 -0.68
N GLN A 106 7.54 -6.33 -0.76
CA GLN A 106 8.17 -6.97 -1.91
C GLN A 106 7.65 -8.38 -2.14
N GLU A 107 7.42 -9.13 -1.06
CA GLU A 107 6.75 -10.43 -1.12
C GLU A 107 5.29 -10.25 -1.55
N GLY A 108 4.94 -10.78 -2.72
CA GLY A 108 3.58 -10.77 -3.26
C GLY A 108 3.09 -9.41 -3.77
N ASN A 109 3.99 -8.40 -3.89
CA ASN A 109 3.65 -7.05 -4.35
C ASN A 109 2.45 -6.43 -3.59
N LEU A 110 2.35 -6.70 -2.29
CA LEU A 110 1.21 -6.26 -1.49
C LEU A 110 1.30 -4.76 -1.18
N ILE A 111 0.29 -3.99 -1.58
CA ILE A 111 0.14 -2.59 -1.21
C ILE A 111 -0.32 -2.54 0.25
N VAL A 112 0.59 -2.17 1.13
CA VAL A 112 0.29 -2.07 2.57
C VAL A 112 -0.18 -0.68 2.96
N ASP A 113 0.27 0.34 2.23
CA ASP A 113 -0.17 1.71 2.41
C ASP A 113 -0.03 2.54 1.12
N LEU A 114 -0.74 3.67 1.05
CA LEU A 114 -0.69 4.59 -0.07
C LEU A 114 -1.03 6.03 0.35
N ILE A 115 -0.41 7.00 -0.33
CA ILE A 115 -0.72 8.43 -0.24
C ILE A 115 -1.24 8.88 -1.60
N ASP A 116 -2.41 9.52 -1.64
CA ASP A 116 -2.89 10.22 -2.82
C ASP A 116 -2.21 11.60 -2.93
N LEU A 117 -1.60 11.86 -4.08
CA LEU A 117 -0.88 13.08 -4.45
C LEU A 117 -1.75 13.99 -5.32
N ALA A 118 -3.01 13.63 -5.57
CA ALA A 118 -3.95 14.55 -6.17
C ALA A 118 -4.05 15.85 -5.34
N PRO A 119 -4.13 17.01 -6.01
CA PRO A 119 -4.31 18.30 -5.35
C PRO A 119 -5.67 18.41 -4.64
#